data_AF-A0A174RMN6-F1
#
_entry.id   AF-A0A174RMN6-F1
#
_cell.length_a   1.000
_cell.length_b   1.000
_cell.length_c   1.000
_cell.angle_alpha   90.00
_cell.angle_beta   90.00
_cell.angle_gamma   90.00
#
_symmetry.space_group_name_H-M   'P 1'
#
loop_
_entity.id
_entity.type
_entity.pdbx_description
1 polymer ?
#
loop_
_entity_poly.entity_id
_entity_poly.type
_entity_poly.pdbx_seq_one_letter_code
_entity_poly.pdbx_strand_id
1 'polypeptide(L)' 'MMKESSISPIPSDFEQIKKQNESGSEYWTSRDLCITLGYSTYQKFTRTINKSIAIANHKGLNTADHFNHTVEMVK' A
#
# COMPACT_ATOMS: atom_id res chain seq x y z
N MET A 1 -8.54 2.16 -42.88
CA MET A 1 -8.60 2.89 -41.60
C MET A 1 -8.63 1.85 -40.49
N MET A 2 -7.50 1.58 -39.85
CA MET A 2 -7.40 0.59 -38.78
C MET A 2 -8.04 1.21 -37.53
N LYS A 3 -9.03 0.54 -36.94
CA LYS A 3 -9.58 0.92 -35.63
C LYS A 3 -8.49 0.63 -34.60
N GLU A 4 -7.83 1.68 -34.13
CA GLU A 4 -7.06 1.66 -32.89
C GLU A 4 -8.01 1.19 -31.79
N SER A 5 -7.90 -0.07 -31.38
CA SER A 5 -8.63 -0.57 -30.22
C SER A 5 -8.10 0.17 -29.01
N SER A 6 -8.89 1.10 -28.48
CA SER A 6 -8.64 1.82 -27.23
C SER A 6 -8.71 0.83 -26.06
N ILE A 7 -7.63 0.07 -25.87
CA ILE A 7 -7.46 -0.77 -24.69
C ILE A 7 -7.06 0.19 -23.57
N SER A 8 -8.00 0.46 -22.68
CA SER A 8 -7.70 1.12 -21.41
C SER A 8 -6.64 0.27 -20.67
N PRO A 9 -5.58 0.88 -20.11
CA PRO A 9 -4.58 0.13 -19.36
C PRO A 9 -5.26 -0.67 -18.25
N ILE A 10 -5.01 -1.98 -18.19
CA ILE A 10 -5.45 -2.80 -17.07
C ILE A 10 -4.66 -2.30 -15.85
N PRO A 11 -5.31 -1.77 -14.81
CA PRO A 11 -4.60 -1.26 -13.65
C PRO A 11 -3.90 -2.41 -12.94
N SER A 12 -2.62 -2.19 -12.58
CA SER A 12 -1.84 -3.08 -11.71
C SER A 12 -2.60 -3.36 -10.41
N ASP A 13 -2.39 -4.53 -9.81
CA ASP A 13 -3.01 -4.90 -8.52
C ASP A 13 -2.76 -3.83 -7.44
N PHE A 14 -1.62 -3.14 -7.49
CA PHE A 14 -1.31 -2.02 -6.59
C PHE A 14 -2.14 -0.76 -6.87
N GLU A 15 -2.42 -0.45 -8.13
CA GLU A 15 -3.28 0.68 -8.49
C GLU A 15 -4.73 0.44 -8.08
N GLN A 16 -5.17 -0.83 -8.09
CA GLN A 16 -6.52 -1.20 -7.68
C GLN A 16 -6.78 -1.00 -6.18
N ILE A 17 -5.74 -1.13 -5.35
CA ILE A 17 -5.84 -0.96 -3.88
C ILE A 17 -5.38 0.42 -3.39
N LYS A 18 -5.04 1.32 -4.31
CA LYS A 18 -4.60 2.68 -3.99
C LYS A 18 -5.75 3.49 -3.40
N LYS A 19 -5.47 4.19 -2.30
CA LYS A 19 -6.42 5.10 -1.63
C LYS A 19 -5.88 6.53 -1.68
N GLN A 20 -6.77 7.50 -1.55
CA GLN A 20 -6.41 8.90 -1.41
C GLN A 20 -6.98 9.43 -0.09
N ASN A 21 -6.20 10.22 0.63
CA ASN A 21 -6.66 10.89 1.84
C ASN A 21 -7.35 12.22 1.48
N GLU A 22 -7.82 12.95 2.50
CA GLU A 22 -8.52 14.24 2.32
C GLU A 22 -7.65 15.31 1.64
N SER A 23 -6.31 15.20 1.75
CA SER A 23 -5.36 16.08 1.08
C SER A 23 -5.02 15.65 -0.36
N GLY A 24 -5.67 14.59 -0.87
CA GLY A 24 -5.41 14.02 -2.21
C GLY A 24 -4.10 13.22 -2.31
N SER A 25 -3.43 12.97 -1.20
CA SER A 25 -2.21 12.17 -1.16
C SER A 25 -2.54 10.69 -1.24
N GLU A 26 -1.80 9.98 -2.09
CA GLU A 26 -1.99 8.56 -2.32
C GLU A 26 -1.36 7.74 -1.18
N TYR A 27 -2.08 6.71 -0.73
CA TYR A 27 -1.60 5.78 0.29
C TYR A 27 -2.16 4.38 0.05
N TRP A 28 -1.51 3.40 0.68
CA TRP A 28 -1.93 2.01 0.69
C TRP A 28 -2.05 1.54 2.13
N THR A 29 -3.08 0.76 2.43
CA THR A 29 -3.17 0.15 3.76
C THR A 29 -2.22 -1.05 3.83
N SER A 30 -1.70 -1.29 5.03
CA SER A 30 -0.87 -2.48 5.27
C SER A 30 -1.64 -3.79 5.05
N ARG A 31 -2.97 -3.78 5.23
CA ARG A 31 -3.85 -4.94 5.00
C ARG A 31 -3.97 -5.26 3.52
N ASP A 32 -4.26 -4.25 2.70
CA ASP A 32 -4.37 -4.41 1.26
C ASP A 32 -3.03 -4.88 0.67
N LEU A 33 -1.93 -4.26 1.07
CA LEU A 33 -0.58 -4.68 0.65
C LEU A 33 -0.27 -6.14 1.06
N CYS A 34 -0.65 -6.56 2.27
CA CYS A 34 -0.45 -7.93 2.72
C CYS A 34 -1.15 -8.94 1.79
N ILE A 35 -2.40 -8.66 1.40
CA ILE A 35 -3.20 -9.53 0.55
C ILE A 35 -2.66 -9.52 -0.89
N THR A 36 -2.43 -8.33 -1.46
CA THR A 36 -1.91 -8.16 -2.83
C THR A 36 -0.54 -8.80 -3.01
N LEU A 37 0.32 -8.78 -1.98
CA LEU A 37 1.63 -9.44 -1.99
C LEU A 37 1.58 -10.95 -1.69
N GLY A 38 0.39 -11.52 -1.49
CA GLY A 38 0.20 -12.97 -1.31
C GLY A 38 0.62 -13.51 0.07
N TYR A 39 0.67 -12.67 1.10
CA TYR A 39 1.00 -13.15 2.44
C TYR A 39 -0.18 -13.91 3.06
N SER A 40 0.05 -15.19 3.39
CA SER A 40 -0.93 -16.05 4.07
C SER A 40 -1.45 -15.51 5.41
N THR A 41 -0.69 -14.68 6.12
CA THR A 41 -1.09 -14.10 7.41
C THR A 41 -0.43 -12.74 7.59
N TYR A 42 -1.14 -11.82 8.27
CA TYR A 42 -0.63 -10.49 8.56
C TYR A 42 0.63 -10.50 9.45
N GLN A 43 0.74 -11.45 10.38
CA GLN A 43 1.93 -11.58 11.25
C GLN A 43 3.23 -11.76 10.44
N LYS A 44 3.19 -12.53 9.34
CA LYS A 44 4.34 -12.68 8.44
C LYS A 44 4.68 -11.36 7.75
N PHE A 45 3.66 -10.56 7.42
CA PHE A 45 3.82 -9.26 6.81
C PHE A 45 4.34 -8.19 7.79
N THR A 46 4.02 -8.29 9.09
CA THR A 46 4.55 -7.39 10.14
C THR A 46 6.08 -7.33 10.13
N ARG A 47 6.76 -8.44 9.81
CA ARG A 47 8.23 -8.44 9.68
C ARG A 47 8.72 -7.54 8.55
N THR A 48 8.00 -7.47 7.44
CA THR A 48 8.31 -6.60 6.30
C THR A 48 8.04 -5.14 6.67
N ILE A 49 6.92 -4.86 7.34
CA ILE A 49 6.60 -3.51 7.86
C ILE A 49 7.70 -3.01 8.79
N ASN A 50 8.13 -3.82 9.77
CA ASN A 50 9.16 -3.44 10.75
C ASN A 50 10.50 -3.12 10.07
N LYS A 51 10.87 -3.87 9.02
CA LYS A 51 12.08 -3.57 8.24
C LYS A 51 11.96 -2.23 7.50
N SER A 52 10.82 -1.96 6.89
CA SER A 52 10.57 -0.68 6.21
C SER A 52 10.62 0.50 7.17
N ILE A 53 10.04 0.36 8.37
CA ILE A 53 10.12 1.36 9.44
C ILE A 53 11.59 1.60 9.86
N ALA A 54 12.36 0.54 10.07
CA ALA A 54 13.78 0.66 10.43
C ALA A 54 14.60 1.40 9.37
N ILE A 55 14.35 1.13 8.08
CA ILE A 55 15.00 1.84 6.97
C ILE A 55 14.57 3.31 6.92
N ALA A 56 13.28 3.60 7.11
CA ALA A 56 12.78 4.97 7.15
C ALA A 56 13.43 5.78 8.29
N ASN A 57 13.50 5.21 9.49
CA ASN A 57 14.21 5.79 10.62
C ASN A 57 15.69 6.04 10.32
N HIS A 58 16.38 5.07 9.71
CA HIS A 58 17.78 5.22 9.33
C HIS A 58 17.99 6.34 8.29
N LYS A 59 16.99 6.62 7.46
CA LYS A 59 17.01 7.73 6.48
C LYS A 59 16.58 9.08 7.08
N GLY A 60 16.28 9.14 8.38
CA GLY A 60 15.78 10.35 9.03
C GLY A 60 14.36 10.74 8.62
N LEU A 61 13.59 9.81 8.04
CA LEU A 61 12.19 10.04 7.70
C LEU A 61 11.33 9.90 8.96
N ASN A 62 10.35 10.80 9.12
CA ASN A 62 9.41 10.73 10.23
C ASN A 62 8.45 9.55 10.02
N THR A 63 8.64 8.48 10.78
CA THR A 63 7.84 7.26 10.62
C THR A 63 6.36 7.45 10.95
N ALA A 64 6.00 8.43 11.78
CA ALA A 64 4.59 8.74 12.06
C ALA A 64 3.86 9.29 10.82
N ASP A 65 4.56 9.98 9.93
CA ASP A 65 3.98 10.54 8.69
C ASP A 65 3.81 9.47 7.61
N HIS A 66 4.60 8.39 7.68
CA HIS A 66 4.62 7.32 6.68
C HIS A 66 3.90 6.04 7.10
N PHE A 67 3.80 5.80 8.40
CA PHE A 67 3.19 4.61 8.98
C PHE A 67 2.17 5.04 10.03
N ASN A 68 0.95 5.33 9.57
CA ASN A 68 -0.15 5.61 10.48
C ASN A 68 -0.55 4.31 11.20
N HIS A 69 -0.53 4.32 12.53
CA HIS A 69 -1.08 3.25 13.37
C HIS A 69 -2.62 3.33 13.38
N THR A 70 -3.27 3.22 12.22
CA THR A 70 -4.72 3.05 12.19
C THR A 70 -5.06 1.63 12.63
N VAL A 71 -5.83 1.53 13.71
CA VAL A 71 -6.39 0.25 14.15
C VAL A 71 -7.70 0.07 13.37
N GLU A 72 -7.65 -0.63 12.24
CA GLU A 72 -8.87 -1.10 11.60
C GLU A 72 -9.49 -2.17 12.51
N MET A 73 -10.63 -1.84 13.13
CA MET A 73 -11.45 -2.83 13.83
C MET A 73 -12.01 -3.81 12.79
N VAL A 74 -11.61 -5.08 12.90
CA VAL A 74 -12.27 -6.17 12.17
C VAL A 74 -13.64 -6.36 12.81
N LYS A 75 -14.72 -6.19 12.03
CA LYS A 75 -16.08 -6.57 12.45
C LYS A 75 -16.23 -8.09 12.45
#